data_AF-A0AA35KY37-F1
#
_entry.id   AF-A0AA35KY37-F1
#
_cell.length_a   1.000
_cell.length_b   1.000
_cell.length_c   1.000
_cell.angle_alpha   90.00
_cell.angle_beta   90.00
_cell.angle_gamma   90.00
#
_symmetry.space_group_name_H-M   'P 1'
#
loop_
_entity.id
_entity.type
_entity.pdbx_description
1 polymer ?
#
loop_
_entity_poly.entity_id
_entity_poly.type
_entity_poly.pdbx_seq_one_letter_code
_entity_poly.pdbx_strand_id
1 'polypeptide(L)'
;MASLVPLPPFAPASESWDSYLARFGCYLQANELTRGLCGLEVFATARALVAPLAVQAAPWDTIQEKLRNHYAPKPSKIAARHVFYHRNQAEGESINNYTTALRQAAMHCEFRDLDDALMDQIVCGVRDIHLQRCLLAKPELTLQKATEEAMASEAVELSAQEIHKASRPYLKDYVIGHVKLLV
;
A
#
# COMPACT_ATOMS: atom_id res chain seq x y z
N MET A 1 -12.28 -44.11 -12.13
CA MET A 1 -12.79 -42.74 -11.89
C MET A 1 -11.76 -42.02 -11.05
N ALA A 2 -11.15 -40.94 -11.56
CA ALA A 2 -10.21 -40.16 -10.75
C ALA A 2 -10.98 -39.50 -9.59
N SER A 3 -10.56 -39.77 -8.36
CA SER A 3 -11.13 -39.11 -7.19
C SER A 3 -10.79 -37.63 -7.25
N LEU A 4 -11.81 -36.77 -7.29
CA LEU A 4 -11.62 -35.32 -7.20
C LEU A 4 -10.97 -35.00 -5.85
N VAL A 5 -9.80 -34.37 -5.87
CA VAL A 5 -9.19 -33.86 -4.65
C VAL A 5 -10.05 -32.69 -4.16
N PRO A 6 -10.65 -32.74 -2.97
CA PRO A 6 -11.50 -31.67 -2.49
C PRO A 6 -10.70 -30.38 -2.31
N LEU A 7 -11.21 -29.28 -2.85
CA LEU A 7 -10.63 -27.95 -2.63
C LEU A 7 -10.73 -27.59 -1.14
N PRO A 8 -9.64 -27.16 -0.48
CA PRO A 8 -9.71 -26.68 0.91
C PRO A 8 -10.72 -25.53 1.07
N PRO A 9 -11.45 -25.47 2.20
CA PRO A 9 -12.39 -24.38 2.47
C PRO A 9 -11.68 -23.02 2.54
N PHE A 10 -12.44 -21.93 2.39
CA PHE A 10 -11.91 -20.58 2.56
C PHE A 10 -11.45 -20.38 4.01
N ALA A 11 -10.23 -19.89 4.20
CA ALA A 11 -9.64 -19.66 5.52
C ALA A 11 -9.23 -18.17 5.69
N PRO A 12 -10.12 -17.30 6.20
CA PRO A 12 -9.89 -15.86 6.25
C PRO A 12 -8.70 -15.43 7.11
N ALA A 13 -8.22 -16.29 8.03
CA ALA A 13 -7.03 -16.04 8.83
C ALA A 13 -5.71 -16.23 8.05
N SER A 14 -5.74 -16.98 6.93
CA SER A 14 -4.54 -17.36 6.18
C SER A 14 -4.54 -16.92 4.72
N GLU A 15 -5.69 -16.55 4.15
CA GLU A 15 -5.78 -16.10 2.77
C GLU A 15 -6.84 -14.99 2.59
N SER A 16 -6.64 -14.16 1.57
CA SER A 16 -7.66 -13.18 1.16
C SER A 16 -8.77 -13.87 0.37
N TRP A 17 -9.95 -13.26 0.33
CA TRP A 17 -11.06 -13.76 -0.49
C TRP A 17 -10.72 -13.79 -1.99
N ASP A 18 -9.94 -12.82 -2.50
CA ASP A 18 -9.52 -12.81 -3.90
C ASP A 18 -8.53 -13.95 -4.20
N SER A 19 -7.62 -14.26 -3.26
CA SER A 19 -6.73 -15.43 -3.35
C SER A 19 -7.53 -16.74 -3.37
N TYR A 20 -8.54 -16.85 -2.50
CA TYR A 20 -9.47 -17.98 -2.48
C TYR A 20 -10.23 -18.13 -3.80
N LEU A 21 -10.79 -17.04 -4.32
CA LEU A 21 -11.52 -17.04 -5.58
C LEU A 21 -10.64 -17.46 -6.75
N ALA A 22 -9.37 -17.02 -6.78
CA ALA A 22 -8.43 -17.41 -7.82
C ALA A 22 -8.19 -18.93 -7.83
N ARG A 23 -7.88 -19.53 -6.68
CA ARG A 23 -7.69 -21.00 -6.60
C ARG A 23 -8.98 -21.78 -6.82
N PHE A 24 -10.12 -21.25 -6.40
CA PHE A 24 -11.43 -21.84 -6.68
C PHE A 24 -11.73 -21.82 -8.18
N GLY A 25 -11.41 -20.73 -8.88
CA GLY A 25 -11.49 -20.64 -10.33
C GLY A 25 -10.61 -21.68 -11.04
N CYS A 26 -9.36 -21.82 -10.62
CA CYS A 26 -8.47 -22.87 -11.15
C CYS A 26 -9.02 -24.28 -10.91
N TYR A 27 -9.60 -24.53 -9.73
CA TYR A 27 -10.24 -25.80 -9.40
C TYR A 27 -11.44 -26.09 -10.31
N LEU A 28 -12.32 -25.11 -10.51
CA LEU A 28 -13.46 -25.25 -11.41
C LEU A 28 -12.99 -25.58 -12.84
N GLN A 29 -12.01 -24.84 -13.34
CA GLN A 29 -11.46 -25.05 -14.67
C GLN A 29 -10.82 -26.43 -14.84
N ALA A 30 -9.98 -26.85 -13.89
CA ALA A 30 -9.29 -28.15 -13.94
C ALA A 30 -10.23 -29.35 -13.90
N ASN A 31 -11.44 -29.17 -13.37
CA ASN A 31 -12.45 -30.20 -13.23
C ASN A 31 -13.65 -30.00 -14.18
N GLU A 32 -13.53 -29.08 -15.15
CA GLU A 32 -14.58 -28.76 -16.13
C GLU A 32 -15.94 -28.41 -15.50
N LEU A 33 -15.88 -27.80 -14.31
CA LEU A 33 -17.05 -27.36 -13.56
C LEU A 33 -17.35 -25.89 -13.86
N THR A 34 -18.63 -25.57 -14.03
CA THR A 34 -19.09 -24.18 -14.18
C THR A 34 -19.48 -23.56 -12.83
N ARG A 35 -19.84 -24.39 -11.85
CA ARG A 35 -20.23 -24.02 -10.48
C ARG A 35 -19.73 -25.10 -9.52
N GLY A 36 -19.42 -24.72 -8.27
CA GLY A 36 -18.89 -25.67 -7.29
C GLY A 36 -19.32 -25.34 -5.86
N LEU A 37 -19.08 -26.29 -4.96
CA LEU A 37 -19.30 -26.09 -3.52
C LEU A 37 -18.14 -25.29 -2.91
N CYS A 38 -18.46 -24.12 -2.36
CA CYS A 38 -17.47 -23.23 -1.73
C CYS A 38 -17.12 -23.63 -0.27
N GLY A 39 -17.43 -24.87 0.14
CA GLY A 39 -17.43 -25.28 1.54
C GLY A 39 -18.71 -24.87 2.29
N LEU A 40 -18.95 -25.48 3.46
CA LEU A 40 -20.20 -25.33 4.23
C LEU A 40 -20.44 -23.88 4.69
N GLU A 41 -19.41 -23.21 5.20
CA GLU A 41 -19.54 -21.84 5.72
C GLU A 41 -19.84 -20.83 4.62
N VAL A 42 -19.08 -20.86 3.52
CA VAL A 42 -19.32 -19.98 2.37
C VAL A 42 -20.69 -20.26 1.75
N PHE A 43 -21.14 -21.51 1.68
CA PHE A 43 -22.47 -21.85 1.21
C PHE A 43 -23.57 -21.32 2.14
N ALA A 44 -23.40 -21.42 3.46
CA ALA A 44 -24.33 -20.86 4.44
C ALA A 44 -24.46 -19.34 4.29
N THR A 45 -23.33 -18.65 4.12
CA THR A 45 -23.28 -17.21 3.84
C THR A 45 -23.96 -16.88 2.51
N ALA A 46 -23.66 -17.61 1.44
CA ALA A 46 -24.31 -17.42 0.14
C ALA A 46 -25.84 -17.52 0.27
N ARG A 47 -26.34 -18.56 0.95
CA ARG A 47 -27.77 -18.78 1.22
C ARG A 47 -28.40 -17.61 1.96
N ALA A 48 -27.73 -17.08 2.99
CA ALA A 48 -28.22 -15.91 3.72
C ALA A 48 -28.27 -14.65 2.82
N LEU A 49 -27.26 -14.43 1.98
CA LEU A 49 -27.14 -13.24 1.13
C LEU A 49 -28.11 -13.20 -0.06
N VAL A 50 -28.58 -14.35 -0.55
CA VAL A 50 -29.52 -14.43 -1.68
C VAL A 50 -30.98 -14.64 -1.26
N ALA A 51 -31.25 -14.84 0.01
CA ALA A 51 -32.63 -14.98 0.52
C ALA A 51 -33.50 -13.78 0.09
N PRO A 52 -34.79 -14.00 -0.24
CA PRO A 52 -35.55 -15.25 -0.12
C PRO A 52 -35.35 -16.25 -1.29
N LEU A 53 -34.53 -15.92 -2.29
CA LEU A 53 -34.26 -16.84 -3.39
C LEU A 53 -33.44 -18.03 -2.90
N ALA A 54 -33.69 -19.21 -3.49
CA ALA A 54 -32.83 -20.36 -3.27
C ALA A 54 -31.49 -20.18 -4.02
N VAL A 55 -30.38 -20.65 -3.45
CA VAL A 55 -29.03 -20.50 -4.05
C VAL A 55 -28.95 -21.07 -5.46
N GLN A 56 -29.67 -22.16 -5.74
CA GLN A 56 -29.74 -22.76 -7.07
C GLN A 56 -30.47 -21.88 -8.10
N ALA A 57 -31.40 -21.04 -7.65
CA ALA A 57 -32.22 -20.17 -8.49
C ALA A 57 -31.58 -18.79 -8.71
N ALA A 58 -30.63 -18.37 -7.85
CA ALA A 58 -29.90 -17.13 -8.05
C ALA A 58 -28.85 -17.28 -9.18
N PRO A 59 -28.69 -16.27 -10.06
CA PRO A 59 -27.63 -16.26 -11.05
C PRO A 59 -26.24 -16.37 -10.39
N TRP A 60 -25.34 -17.08 -11.04
CA TRP A 60 -24.01 -17.34 -10.50
C TRP A 60 -23.22 -16.05 -10.23
N ASP A 61 -23.25 -15.12 -11.18
CA ASP A 61 -22.57 -13.82 -11.05
C ASP A 61 -23.09 -13.02 -9.84
N THR A 62 -24.40 -13.06 -9.59
CA THR A 62 -25.02 -12.42 -8.42
C THR A 62 -24.55 -13.04 -7.10
N ILE A 63 -24.38 -14.37 -7.05
CA ILE A 63 -23.86 -15.07 -5.87
C ILE A 63 -22.40 -14.67 -5.64
N GLN A 64 -21.58 -14.68 -6.70
CA GLN A 64 -20.16 -14.30 -6.62
C GLN A 64 -19.99 -12.85 -6.18
N GLU A 65 -20.79 -11.93 -6.71
CA GLU A 65 -20.77 -10.53 -6.33
C GLU A 65 -21.13 -10.34 -4.84
N LYS A 66 -22.23 -10.95 -4.38
CA LYS A 66 -22.65 -10.88 -2.98
C LYS A 66 -21.60 -11.44 -2.03
N LEU A 67 -21.00 -12.59 -2.36
CA LEU A 67 -19.92 -13.18 -1.57
C LEU A 67 -18.67 -12.31 -1.56
N ARG A 68 -18.29 -11.71 -2.71
CA ARG A 68 -17.17 -10.76 -2.77
C ARG A 68 -17.44 -9.55 -1.89
N ASN A 69 -18.63 -8.95 -1.94
CA ASN A 69 -18.97 -7.82 -1.08
C ASN A 69 -18.99 -8.16 0.42
N HIS A 70 -19.19 -9.43 0.78
CA HIS A 70 -19.17 -9.89 2.16
C HIS A 70 -17.74 -10.18 2.67
N TYR A 71 -16.94 -10.91 1.90
CA TYR A 71 -15.61 -11.37 2.33
C TYR A 71 -14.45 -10.47 1.92
N ALA A 72 -14.64 -9.66 0.87
CA ALA A 72 -13.74 -8.58 0.46
C ALA A 72 -14.57 -7.32 0.19
N PRO A 73 -15.22 -6.76 1.23
CA PRO A 73 -15.96 -5.52 1.08
C PRO A 73 -15.01 -4.47 0.51
N LYS A 74 -15.42 -3.81 -0.58
CA LYS A 74 -14.68 -2.66 -1.08
C LYS A 74 -14.55 -1.65 0.06
N PRO A 75 -13.33 -1.21 0.42
CA PRO A 75 -13.17 -0.14 1.39
C PRO A 75 -14.05 1.02 0.96
N SER A 76 -14.77 1.64 1.90
CA SER A 76 -15.59 2.79 1.53
C SER A 76 -14.66 3.84 0.92
N LYS A 77 -15.11 4.47 -0.17
CA LYS A 77 -14.38 5.57 -0.81
C LYS A 77 -13.86 6.60 0.21
N ILE A 78 -14.71 6.89 1.21
CA ILE A 78 -14.40 7.84 2.28
C ILE A 78 -13.30 7.30 3.20
N ALA A 79 -13.36 6.03 3.60
CA ALA A 79 -12.33 5.40 4.42
C ALA A 79 -10.98 5.31 3.68
N ALA A 80 -10.99 4.95 2.39
CA ALA A 80 -9.79 4.93 1.56
C ALA A 80 -9.16 6.33 1.47
N ARG A 81 -9.97 7.36 1.22
CA ARG A 81 -9.52 8.76 1.21
C ARG A 81 -8.97 9.20 2.55
N HIS A 82 -9.60 8.80 3.65
CA HIS A 82 -9.09 9.07 4.99
C HIS A 82 -7.69 8.49 5.18
N VAL A 83 -7.47 7.23 4.80
CA VAL A 83 -6.13 6.59 4.86
C VAL A 83 -5.13 7.33 3.96
N PHE A 84 -5.52 7.69 2.75
CA PHE A 84 -4.69 8.45 1.82
C PHE A 84 -4.25 9.80 2.40
N TYR A 85 -5.19 10.63 2.87
CA TYR A 85 -4.87 11.97 3.39
C TYR A 85 -4.13 11.94 4.74
N HIS A 86 -4.16 10.83 5.47
CA HIS A 86 -3.36 10.64 6.69
C HIS A 86 -1.99 10.00 6.42
N ARG A 87 -1.69 9.65 5.18
CA ARG A 87 -0.40 9.04 4.84
C ARG A 87 0.65 10.13 4.66
N ASN A 88 1.48 10.32 5.68
CA ASN A 88 2.65 11.22 5.65
C ASN A 88 3.94 10.41 5.52
N GLN A 89 4.99 11.00 4.95
CA GLN A 89 6.32 10.39 4.81
C GLN A 89 6.85 9.98 6.19
N ALA A 90 7.20 8.70 6.33
CA ALA A 90 7.75 8.17 7.58
C ALA A 90 9.22 8.61 7.77
N GLU A 91 9.71 8.52 9.00
CA GLU A 91 11.13 8.79 9.28
C GLU A 91 12.03 7.77 8.57
N GLY A 92 13.01 8.27 7.80
CA GLY A 92 13.91 7.44 6.99
C GLY A 92 13.27 6.83 5.75
N GLU A 93 12.00 7.13 5.46
CA GLU A 93 11.37 6.69 4.22
C GLU A 93 11.80 7.55 3.03
N SER A 94 12.26 6.91 1.96
CA SER A 94 12.62 7.64 0.74
C SER A 94 11.41 8.19 0.01
N ILE A 95 11.60 9.26 -0.77
CA ILE A 95 10.54 9.87 -1.59
C ILE A 95 9.93 8.85 -2.56
N ASN A 96 10.73 7.96 -3.15
CA ASN A 96 10.21 6.92 -4.05
C ASN A 96 9.31 5.89 -3.34
N ASN A 97 9.67 5.51 -2.11
CA ASN A 97 8.85 4.60 -1.31
C ASN A 97 7.56 5.30 -0.85
N TYR A 98 7.66 6.55 -0.44
CA TYR A 98 6.51 7.36 -0.02
C TYR A 98 5.50 7.54 -1.17
N THR A 99 5.97 7.94 -2.35
CA THR A 99 5.10 8.09 -3.55
C THR A 99 4.46 6.77 -3.98
N THR A 100 5.18 5.66 -3.88
CA THR A 100 4.62 4.31 -4.12
C THR A 100 3.52 3.99 -3.11
N ALA A 101 3.74 4.26 -1.82
CA ALA A 101 2.76 4.03 -0.77
C ALA A 101 1.51 4.92 -0.94
N LEU A 102 1.67 6.17 -1.39
CA LEU A 102 0.54 7.05 -1.71
C LEU A 102 -0.31 6.49 -2.85
N ARG A 103 0.32 6.00 -3.93
CA ARG A 103 -0.39 5.37 -5.05
C ARG A 103 -1.16 4.12 -4.61
N GLN A 104 -0.58 3.32 -3.71
CA GLN A 104 -1.27 2.17 -3.11
C GLN A 104 -2.47 2.61 -2.27
N ALA A 105 -2.31 3.62 -1.41
CA ALA A 105 -3.42 4.16 -0.61
C ALA A 105 -4.54 4.76 -1.47
N ALA A 106 -4.22 5.27 -2.66
CA ALA A 106 -5.18 5.87 -3.58
C ALA A 106 -6.06 4.85 -4.34
N MET A 107 -5.71 3.56 -4.36
CA MET A 107 -6.35 2.53 -5.21
C MET A 107 -7.88 2.46 -5.09
N HIS A 108 -8.43 2.73 -3.90
CA HIS A 108 -9.86 2.67 -3.62
C HIS A 108 -10.48 4.04 -3.34
N CYS A 109 -9.74 5.13 -3.59
CA CYS A 109 -10.19 6.49 -3.29
C CYS A 109 -11.13 7.08 -4.34
N GLU A 110 -11.15 6.51 -5.56
CA GLU A 110 -11.94 7.01 -6.69
C GLU A 110 -11.81 8.54 -6.86
N PHE A 111 -10.56 9.03 -6.89
CA PHE A 111 -10.27 10.41 -7.22
C PHE A 111 -10.63 10.67 -8.69
N ARG A 112 -11.22 11.84 -8.98
CA ARG A 112 -11.49 12.25 -10.37
C ARG A 112 -10.20 12.61 -11.07
N ASP A 113 -9.33 13.30 -10.33
CA ASP A 113 -7.96 13.59 -10.71
C ASP A 113 -7.06 12.99 -9.65
N LEU A 114 -6.39 11.88 -9.99
CA LEU A 114 -5.47 11.20 -9.10
C LEU A 114 -4.16 11.97 -8.98
N ASP A 115 -3.71 12.63 -10.04
CA ASP A 115 -2.42 13.30 -10.04
C ASP A 115 -2.47 14.57 -9.19
N ASP A 116 -3.59 15.30 -9.24
CA ASP A 116 -3.86 16.44 -8.36
C ASP A 116 -3.90 16.02 -6.88
N ALA A 117 -4.61 14.93 -6.56
CA ALA A 117 -4.65 14.41 -5.19
C ALA A 117 -3.29 13.93 -4.67
N LEU A 118 -2.50 13.26 -5.53
CA LEU A 118 -1.13 12.83 -5.20
C LEU A 118 -0.21 14.03 -4.99
N MET A 119 -0.32 15.06 -5.84
CA MET A 119 0.45 16.29 -5.71
C MET A 119 0.15 16.95 -4.36
N ASP A 120 -1.13 17.18 -4.03
CA ASP A 120 -1.55 17.75 -2.76
C ASP A 120 -0.96 16.99 -1.57
N GLN A 121 -1.02 15.65 -1.61
CA GLN A 121 -0.53 14.82 -0.51
C GLN A 121 1.00 14.75 -0.44
N ILE A 122 1.72 14.90 -1.56
CA ILE A 122 3.17 15.10 -1.53
C ILE A 122 3.48 16.43 -0.84
N VAL A 123 2.83 17.53 -1.24
CA VAL A 123 3.07 18.85 -0.63
C VAL A 123 2.77 18.84 0.88
N CYS A 124 1.63 18.25 1.27
CA CYS A 124 1.18 18.27 2.66
C CYS A 124 1.88 17.23 3.55
N GLY A 125 2.29 16.09 2.99
CA GLY A 125 2.75 14.93 3.76
C GLY A 125 4.25 14.67 3.71
N VAL A 126 5.05 15.42 2.94
CA VAL A 126 6.52 15.35 3.06
C VAL A 126 6.98 15.76 4.46
N ARG A 127 8.01 15.09 4.97
CA ARG A 127 8.53 15.35 6.32
C ARG A 127 9.45 16.58 6.38
N ASP A 128 10.16 16.88 5.30
CA ASP A 128 11.01 18.07 5.23
C ASP A 128 10.16 19.34 5.12
N ILE A 129 10.14 20.11 6.21
CA ILE A 129 9.42 21.38 6.33
C ILE A 129 9.96 22.42 5.35
N HIS A 130 11.26 22.40 5.02
CA HIS A 130 11.84 23.33 4.05
C HIS A 130 11.33 23.03 2.64
N LEU A 131 11.41 21.76 2.21
CA LEU A 131 10.82 21.29 0.96
C LEU A 131 9.33 21.62 0.89
N GLN A 132 8.56 21.33 1.94
CA GLN A 132 7.12 21.66 1.98
C GLN A 132 6.85 23.14 1.71
N ARG A 133 7.59 24.05 2.36
CA ARG A 133 7.47 25.49 2.14
C ARG A 133 7.82 25.89 0.72
N CYS A 134 8.87 25.31 0.15
CA CYS A 134 9.27 25.55 -1.24
C CYS A 134 8.18 25.12 -2.23
N LEU A 135 7.56 23.96 -1.99
CA LEU A 135 6.46 23.47 -2.83
C LEU A 135 5.21 24.34 -2.71
N LEU A 136 4.81 24.73 -1.50
CA LEU A 136 3.65 25.61 -1.24
C LEU A 136 3.79 27.01 -1.87
N ALA A 137 5.02 27.50 -2.08
CA ALA A 137 5.27 28.80 -2.67
C ALA A 137 5.10 28.84 -4.21
N LYS A 138 4.88 27.70 -4.87
CA LYS A 138 4.79 27.62 -6.33
C LYS A 138 3.37 27.91 -6.83
N PRO A 139 3.19 28.88 -7.74
CA PRO A 139 1.86 29.23 -8.26
C PRO A 139 1.27 28.17 -9.19
N GLU A 140 2.13 27.42 -9.89
CA GLU A 140 1.74 26.33 -10.77
C GLU A 140 2.61 25.11 -10.46
N LEU A 141 2.01 24.13 -9.81
CA LEU A 141 2.65 22.86 -9.46
C LEU A 141 1.95 21.72 -10.19
N THR A 142 2.72 20.71 -10.57
CA THR A 142 2.20 19.44 -11.10
C THR A 142 2.78 18.30 -10.27
N LEU A 143 2.13 17.14 -10.27
CA LEU A 143 2.64 15.94 -9.61
C LEU A 143 4.10 15.64 -10.01
N GLN A 144 4.40 15.73 -11.31
CA GLN A 144 5.74 15.49 -11.82
C GLN A 144 6.77 16.43 -11.18
N LYS A 145 6.51 17.75 -11.22
CA LYS A 145 7.43 18.75 -10.65
C LYS A 145 7.58 18.58 -9.15
N ALA A 146 6.49 18.32 -8.43
CA ALA A 146 6.53 18.07 -6.99
C ALA A 146 7.39 16.86 -6.63
N THR A 147 7.27 15.78 -7.42
CA THR A 147 8.04 14.55 -7.22
C THR A 147 9.53 14.76 -7.56
N GLU A 148 9.84 15.42 -8.67
CA GLU A 148 11.22 15.73 -9.08
C GLU A 148 11.95 16.57 -8.04
N GLU A 149 11.30 17.60 -7.50
CA GLU A 149 11.88 18.48 -6.51
C GLU A 149 12.05 17.80 -5.14
N ALA A 150 11.10 16.95 -4.76
CA ALA A 150 11.23 16.13 -3.57
C ALA A 150 12.42 15.16 -3.66
N MET A 151 12.60 14.49 -4.81
CA MET A 151 13.76 13.62 -5.04
C MET A 151 15.08 14.41 -5.07
N ALA A 152 15.09 15.60 -5.69
CA ALA A 152 16.27 16.46 -5.70
C ALA A 152 16.67 16.93 -4.29
N SER A 153 15.68 17.30 -3.47
CA SER A 153 15.89 17.67 -2.07
C SER A 153 16.46 16.51 -1.24
N GLU A 154 15.93 15.30 -1.41
CA GLU A 154 16.48 14.09 -0.79
C GLU A 154 17.94 13.84 -1.20
N ALA A 155 18.25 13.95 -2.49
CA ALA A 155 19.61 13.75 -3.00
C ALA A 155 20.61 14.79 -2.47
N VAL A 156 20.19 16.05 -2.33
CA VAL A 156 20.99 17.13 -1.74
C VAL A 156 21.29 16.85 -0.27
N GLU A 157 20.30 16.43 0.50
CA GLU A 157 20.47 16.09 1.92
C GLU A 157 21.46 14.92 2.10
N LEU A 158 21.33 13.86 1.31
CA LEU A 158 22.28 12.74 1.31
C LEU A 158 23.71 13.20 0.96
N SER A 159 23.85 14.01 -0.08
CA SER A 159 25.15 14.55 -0.50
C SER A 159 25.77 15.45 0.57
N ALA A 160 24.96 16.31 1.22
CA ALA A 160 25.41 17.18 2.30
C ALA A 160 25.90 16.38 3.52
N GLN A 161 25.19 15.29 3.86
CA GLN A 161 25.61 14.38 4.93
C GLN A 161 26.93 13.68 4.62
N GLU A 162 27.15 13.26 3.37
CA GLU A 162 28.43 12.68 2.92
C GLU A 162 29.58 13.69 3.01
N ILE A 163 29.37 14.92 2.52
CA ILE A 163 30.35 16.01 2.61
C ILE A 163 30.70 16.29 4.07
N HIS A 164 29.70 16.38 4.95
CA HIS A 164 29.92 16.63 6.38
C HIS A 164 30.68 15.47 7.06
N LYS A 165 30.38 14.21 6.71
CA LYS A 165 31.11 13.04 7.20
C LYS A 165 32.58 13.07 6.75
N ALA A 166 32.84 13.39 5.49
CA ALA A 166 34.18 13.51 4.93
C ALA A 166 34.98 14.67 5.55
N SER A 167 34.30 15.74 5.94
CA SER A 167 34.92 16.96 6.51
C SER A 167 35.20 16.87 8.02
N ARG A 168 34.79 15.80 8.71
CA ARG A 168 35.00 15.63 10.16
C ARG A 168 36.48 15.26 10.43
N PRO A 169 37.30 16.14 11.04
CA PRO A 169 38.72 15.82 11.27
C PRO A 169 38.84 14.68 12.28
N TYR A 170 39.80 13.79 12.04
CA TYR A 170 40.31 12.82 13.03
C TYR A 170 40.96 13.55 14.22
N LEU A 171 40.16 14.13 15.11
CA LEU A 171 40.61 14.78 16.35
C LEU A 171 40.29 13.89 17.56
N LYS A 172 40.87 12.69 17.62
CA LYS A 172 40.91 11.89 18.86
C LYS A 172 42.26 11.24 19.20
N ASP A 173 43.33 11.39 18.41
CA ASP A 173 44.59 10.68 18.68
C ASP A 173 45.80 11.57 19.04
N TYR A 174 45.59 12.83 19.46
CA TYR A 174 46.67 13.65 20.00
C TYR A 174 46.37 14.16 21.41
N VAL A 175 46.43 13.25 22.39
CA VAL A 175 46.69 13.64 23.78
C VAL A 175 48.20 13.62 23.98
N ILE A 176 48.72 14.82 24.16
CA ILE A 176 50.09 15.22 24.41
C ILE A 176 50.69 14.38 25.55
N GLY A 177 51.61 13.48 25.22
CA GLY A 177 52.53 12.86 26.18
C GLY A 177 53.51 13.91 26.67
N HIS A 178 53.18 14.58 27.77
CA HIS A 178 54.06 15.54 28.43
C HIS A 178 55.42 14.91 28.77
N VAL A 179 56.45 15.46 28.13
CA VAL A 179 57.87 15.35 28.51
C VAL A 179 58.02 15.85 29.96
N LYS A 180 58.47 14.98 30.87
CA LYS A 180 59.05 15.42 32.15
C LYS A 180 60.55 15.61 31.93
N LEU A 181 60.99 16.87 31.95
CA LEU A 181 62.40 17.24 32.09
C LEU A 181 62.91 16.85 33.49
N LEU A 182 64.15 16.39 33.50
CA LEU A 182 65.02 16.22 34.67
C LEU A 182 65.24 17.56 35.39
N VAL A 183 65.06 17.56 36.72
CA VAL A 183 65.95 18.20 37.70
C VAL A 183 66.04 17.28 38.91
#